data_AF-A0A437DMQ1-F1
#
_entry.id   AF-A0A437DMQ1-F1
#
_cell.length_a   1.000
_cell.length_b   1.000
_cell.length_c   1.000
_cell.angle_alpha   90.00
_cell.angle_beta   90.00
_cell.angle_gamma   90.00
#
_symmetry.space_group_name_H-M   'P 1'
#
loop_
_entity.id
_entity.type
_entity.pdbx_description
1 polymer ?
#
loop_
_entity_poly.entity_id
_entity_poly.type
_entity_poly.pdbx_seq_one_letter_code
_entity_poly.pdbx_strand_id
1 'polypeptide(L)'
;MPEEDPRLPEEEIVPPANSHGRQFFKKRKATKIFIGKRTQSNMTADNELEIKEAFQRAQKGHNNKAKLVASLKSRYNKLEDKTPFHEEFIRCLKYAMIVYKREPAVENVIEFAAKFATSFQSPPKPEGEDQQEEQEEEEEEEDEEEDDHPFLSFIFNFLLESHKANSHAVRFRVCQLINKLLGSMSENAQIDDDLFDRIHQAMLIRVTDKFPNVRIQAALAMTRLQQPKDPDCPTINAYMLILENDANAEVRRAVLSCIAMSPRTLPKVLKRTRDVKENVRKLAFQVLADKVHIKALSIAQRVSLLQQGLHDTSEAVRKVVCSRLLPAWLLRLDGNVIDLLHRLDVENCAETAMDTLKAIFESMPAEELLQNREQLDSSKVIQLTL
;
A
#
# COMPACT_ATOMS: atom_id res chain seq x y z
N MET A 1 -22.06 28.49 31.08
CA MET A 1 -21.95 29.02 29.72
C MET A 1 -21.08 30.26 29.77
N PRO A 2 -19.98 30.24 29.03
CA PRO A 2 -19.91 31.05 27.83
C PRO A 2 -19.71 30.19 26.58
N GLU A 3 -20.25 30.69 25.47
CA GLU A 3 -20.13 30.15 24.12
C GLU A 3 -18.72 30.44 23.59
N GLU A 4 -18.07 29.43 23.00
CA GLU A 4 -16.88 29.63 22.16
C GLU A 4 -17.10 29.04 20.75
N ASP A 5 -16.61 29.84 19.81
CA ASP A 5 -16.76 29.90 18.36
C ASP A 5 -16.40 28.60 17.60
N PRO A 6 -17.22 28.12 16.65
CA PRO A 6 -16.92 26.96 15.83
C PRO A 6 -16.13 27.36 14.57
N ARG A 7 -14.82 27.59 14.71
CA ARG A 7 -13.89 27.67 13.58
C ARG A 7 -12.76 26.67 13.74
N LEU A 8 -12.91 25.54 13.05
CA LEU A 8 -11.88 24.52 12.88
C LEU A 8 -10.76 25.06 11.99
N PRO A 9 -9.48 24.93 12.35
CA PRO A 9 -8.39 25.11 11.41
C PRO A 9 -8.34 23.90 10.46
N GLU A 10 -8.50 24.15 9.17
CA GLU A 10 -8.09 23.23 8.11
C GLU A 10 -6.56 23.20 8.07
N GLU A 11 -5.92 22.30 8.80
CA GLU A 11 -4.57 21.77 8.52
C GLU A 11 -4.13 20.86 9.68
N GLU A 12 -4.25 19.54 9.49
CA GLU A 12 -3.42 18.51 10.14
C GLU A 12 -3.78 17.12 9.57
N ILE A 13 -3.61 16.95 8.25
CA ILE A 13 -3.53 15.62 7.63
C ILE A 13 -2.04 15.36 7.38
N VAL A 14 -1.44 14.56 8.26
CA VAL A 14 -0.04 14.16 8.16
C VAL A 14 0.16 13.30 6.89
N PRO A 15 1.13 13.60 6.01
CA PRO A 15 1.44 12.74 4.88
C PRO A 15 2.04 11.40 5.38
N PRO A 16 1.91 10.31 4.61
CA PRO A 16 2.39 9.00 5.04
C PRO A 16 3.92 9.01 5.22
N ALA A 17 4.37 8.61 6.41
CA ALA A 17 5.79 8.48 6.71
C ALA A 17 6.41 7.24 6.02
N ASN A 18 7.51 7.49 5.32
CA ASN A 18 8.44 6.53 4.73
C ASN A 18 8.87 5.45 5.73
N SER A 19 8.64 4.18 5.40
CA SER A 19 9.21 3.04 6.12
C SER A 19 10.51 2.57 5.44
N HIS A 20 11.64 3.19 5.80
CA HIS A 20 12.99 2.66 5.54
C HIS A 20 13.50 1.91 6.78
N GLY A 21 13.81 0.62 6.62
CA GLY A 21 14.51 -0.19 7.61
C GLY A 21 15.52 -1.10 6.94
N ARG A 22 16.73 -0.60 6.65
CA ARG A 22 17.91 -1.40 6.30
C ARG A 22 18.72 -1.64 7.57
N GLN A 23 18.97 -2.90 7.92
CA GLN A 23 20.01 -3.28 8.87
C GLN A 23 21.28 -3.70 8.11
N PHE A 24 22.39 -3.06 8.48
CA PHE A 24 23.75 -3.39 8.10
C PHE A 24 24.22 -4.66 8.83
N PHE A 25 24.85 -5.61 8.11
CA PHE A 25 25.79 -6.54 8.71
C PHE A 25 27.07 -6.67 7.86
N LYS A 26 28.19 -6.65 8.58
CA LYS A 26 29.57 -6.50 8.10
C LYS A 26 30.08 -7.73 7.32
N LYS A 27 30.95 -7.43 6.35
CA LYS A 27 31.79 -8.35 5.55
C LYS A 27 32.59 -9.34 6.41
N ARG A 28 32.72 -10.59 5.93
CA ARG A 28 33.90 -11.44 6.13
C ARG A 28 34.34 -12.01 4.78
N LYS A 29 35.62 -11.76 4.43
CA LYS A 29 36.33 -12.38 3.30
C LYS A 29 36.62 -13.84 3.62
N ALA A 30 36.45 -14.73 2.65
CA ALA A 30 37.08 -16.05 2.66
C ALA A 30 37.56 -16.41 1.24
N THR A 31 38.76 -16.97 1.21
CA THR A 31 39.64 -17.18 0.06
C THR A 31 39.26 -18.41 -0.77
N LYS A 32 39.58 -18.34 -2.07
CA LYS A 32 39.42 -19.37 -3.11
C LYS A 32 39.92 -20.76 -2.72
N ILE A 33 39.21 -21.80 -3.20
CA ILE A 33 39.79 -23.10 -3.57
C ILE A 33 39.30 -23.45 -4.99
N PHE A 34 40.27 -23.81 -5.83
CA PHE A 34 40.17 -24.10 -7.26
C PHE A 34 40.20 -25.63 -7.45
N ILE A 35 39.25 -26.24 -8.18
CA ILE A 35 39.30 -27.54 -8.88
C ILE A 35 38.00 -27.60 -9.72
N GLY A 36 37.91 -28.00 -10.98
CA GLY A 36 38.89 -28.42 -11.98
C GLY A 36 38.26 -28.33 -13.37
N LYS A 37 39.12 -28.41 -14.39
CA LYS A 37 38.80 -28.28 -15.82
C LYS A 37 37.82 -29.36 -16.31
N ARG A 38 36.79 -28.96 -17.06
CA ARG A 38 36.16 -29.78 -18.10
C ARG A 38 35.88 -28.94 -19.34
N THR A 39 36.68 -29.20 -20.37
CA THR A 39 36.35 -29.18 -21.80
C THR A 39 35.28 -28.19 -22.26
N GLN A 40 35.74 -27.03 -22.74
CA GLN A 40 34.96 -26.13 -23.60
C GLN A 40 34.71 -26.83 -24.94
N SER A 41 33.45 -27.15 -25.22
CA SER A 41 32.93 -27.21 -26.57
C SER A 41 32.50 -25.79 -26.97
N ASN A 42 33.07 -25.29 -28.06
CA ASN A 42 32.62 -24.08 -28.76
C ASN A 42 31.11 -24.10 -28.98
N MET A 43 30.40 -23.09 -28.46
CA MET A 43 29.15 -22.61 -29.05
C MET A 43 29.09 -21.09 -28.89
N THR A 44 29.51 -20.40 -29.93
CA THR A 44 29.07 -19.04 -30.24
C THR A 44 27.65 -19.11 -30.79
N ALA A 45 26.68 -18.74 -29.97
CA ALA A 45 25.36 -18.29 -30.42
C ALA A 45 24.89 -17.27 -29.37
N ASP A 46 24.65 -16.04 -29.81
CA ASP A 46 23.99 -15.00 -29.04
C ASP A 46 22.55 -15.48 -28.81
N ASN A 47 22.35 -16.30 -27.77
CA ASN A 47 21.06 -16.93 -27.49
C ASN A 47 20.17 -15.89 -26.81
N GLU A 48 19.69 -14.93 -27.58
CA GLU A 48 18.76 -13.90 -27.12
C GLU A 48 17.51 -14.57 -26.56
N LEU A 49 17.18 -14.24 -25.31
CA LEU A 49 16.06 -14.84 -24.59
C LEU A 49 14.75 -14.64 -25.36
N GLU A 50 14.09 -15.74 -25.73
CA GLU A 50 12.76 -15.69 -26.35
C GLU A 50 11.66 -15.30 -25.38
N ILE A 51 10.62 -14.59 -25.85
CA ILE A 51 9.46 -14.22 -25.03
C ILE A 51 8.84 -15.47 -24.40
N LYS A 52 8.61 -16.52 -25.20
CA LYS A 52 8.07 -17.79 -24.71
C LYS A 52 8.96 -18.44 -23.66
N GLU A 53 10.28 -18.43 -23.87
CA GLU A 53 11.25 -18.97 -22.89
C GLU A 53 11.23 -18.14 -21.60
N ALA A 54 11.19 -16.81 -21.70
CA ALA A 54 11.09 -15.90 -20.56
C ALA A 54 9.85 -16.19 -19.72
N PHE A 55 8.69 -16.34 -20.35
CA PHE A 55 7.43 -16.69 -19.68
C PHE A 55 7.48 -18.09 -19.04
N GLN A 56 8.01 -19.09 -19.74
CA GLN A 56 8.18 -20.45 -19.18
C GLN A 56 9.10 -20.45 -17.96
N ARG A 57 10.21 -19.71 -18.02
CA ARG A 57 11.13 -19.56 -16.90
C ARG A 57 10.52 -18.75 -15.77
N ALA A 58 9.73 -17.72 -16.08
CA ALA A 58 9.06 -16.90 -15.08
C ALA A 58 8.10 -17.71 -14.20
N GLN A 59 7.48 -18.78 -14.71
CA GLN A 59 6.59 -19.65 -13.91
C GLN A 59 7.28 -20.24 -12.66
N LYS A 60 8.60 -20.46 -12.70
CA LYS A 60 9.36 -21.02 -11.59
C LYS A 60 9.77 -19.93 -10.60
N GLY A 61 9.30 -20.02 -9.36
CA GLY A 61 9.53 -19.00 -8.33
C GLY A 61 11.00 -18.74 -7.97
N HIS A 62 11.88 -19.73 -8.12
CA HIS A 62 13.32 -19.62 -7.85
C HIS A 62 14.13 -18.93 -8.95
N ASN A 63 13.54 -18.70 -10.12
CA ASN A 63 14.24 -18.01 -11.20
C ASN A 63 14.36 -16.52 -10.90
N ASN A 64 15.54 -15.96 -11.17
CA ASN A 64 15.80 -14.54 -10.99
C ASN A 64 15.02 -13.73 -12.06
N LYS A 65 13.87 -13.19 -11.66
CA LYS A 65 13.00 -12.39 -12.52
C LYS A 65 13.70 -11.12 -13.04
N ALA A 66 14.58 -10.50 -12.25
CA ALA A 66 15.32 -9.31 -12.69
C ALA A 66 16.24 -9.61 -13.87
N LYS A 67 16.88 -10.78 -13.87
CA LYS A 67 17.69 -11.24 -15.02
C LYS A 67 16.82 -11.49 -16.26
N LEU A 68 15.64 -12.11 -16.10
CA LEU A 68 14.70 -12.32 -17.21
C LEU A 68 14.23 -10.99 -17.79
N VAL A 69 13.87 -10.03 -16.94
CA VAL A 69 13.46 -8.67 -17.34
C VAL A 69 14.58 -7.97 -18.09
N ALA A 70 15.80 -7.95 -17.55
CA ALA A 70 16.95 -7.30 -18.19
C ALA A 70 17.28 -7.90 -19.56
N SER A 71 17.30 -9.23 -19.67
CA SER A 71 17.55 -9.91 -20.95
C SER A 71 16.45 -9.61 -21.98
N LEU A 72 15.19 -9.65 -21.57
CA LEU A 72 14.08 -9.38 -22.48
C LEU A 72 14.00 -7.89 -22.85
N LYS A 73 14.35 -6.98 -21.93
CA LYS A 73 14.42 -5.53 -22.17
C LYS A 73 15.51 -5.20 -23.18
N SER A 74 16.68 -5.82 -23.03
CA SER A 74 17.78 -5.68 -24.01
C SER A 74 17.34 -6.11 -25.41
N ARG A 75 16.66 -7.25 -25.54
CA ARG A 75 16.09 -7.67 -26.83
C ARG A 75 15.05 -6.68 -27.34
N TYR A 76 14.12 -6.24 -26.49
CA TYR A 76 13.08 -5.27 -26.88
C TYR A 76 13.70 -4.00 -27.45
N ASN A 77 14.74 -3.46 -26.81
CA ASN A 77 15.39 -2.22 -27.24
C ASN A 77 16.08 -2.34 -28.60
N LYS A 78 16.62 -3.52 -28.95
CA LYS A 78 17.30 -3.76 -30.25
C LYS A 78 16.35 -3.89 -31.45
N LEU A 79 15.05 -4.08 -31.23
CA LEU A 79 14.10 -4.25 -32.34
C LEU A 79 13.78 -2.92 -33.00
N GLU A 80 13.79 -2.83 -34.32
CA GLU A 80 13.26 -1.66 -35.02
C GLU A 80 11.73 -1.67 -34.97
N ASP A 81 11.11 -2.75 -35.45
CA ASP A 81 9.66 -2.98 -35.33
C ASP A 81 9.33 -3.72 -34.03
N LYS A 82 8.61 -3.05 -33.12
CA LYS A 82 8.18 -3.61 -31.83
C LYS A 82 6.88 -4.41 -31.93
N THR A 83 6.15 -4.32 -33.05
CA THR A 83 4.80 -4.91 -33.21
C THR A 83 4.79 -6.44 -33.00
N PRO A 84 5.69 -7.23 -33.62
CA PRO A 84 5.70 -8.68 -33.42
C PRO A 84 6.02 -9.07 -31.97
N PHE A 85 6.83 -8.25 -31.29
CA PHE A 85 7.14 -8.45 -29.87
C PHE A 85 5.90 -8.23 -29.01
N HIS A 86 5.18 -7.13 -29.25
CA HIS A 86 3.93 -6.79 -28.56
C HIS A 86 2.90 -7.90 -28.71
N GLU A 87 2.66 -8.38 -29.94
CA GLU A 87 1.71 -9.46 -30.22
C GLU A 87 2.09 -10.78 -29.53
N GLU A 88 3.35 -11.20 -29.63
CA GLU A 88 3.83 -12.44 -29.01
C GLU A 88 3.81 -12.36 -27.47
N PHE A 89 4.13 -11.20 -26.90
CA PHE A 89 4.04 -10.96 -25.46
C PHE A 89 2.59 -11.12 -24.96
N ILE A 90 1.63 -10.50 -25.64
CA ILE A 90 0.21 -10.64 -25.32
C ILE A 90 -0.26 -12.08 -25.51
N ARG A 91 0.18 -12.76 -26.58
CA ARG A 91 -0.16 -14.16 -26.84
C ARG A 91 0.28 -15.04 -25.67
N CYS A 92 1.49 -14.85 -25.14
CA CYS A 92 1.97 -15.55 -23.95
C CYS A 92 1.20 -15.16 -22.68
N LEU A 93 0.92 -13.87 -22.48
CA LEU A 93 0.21 -13.37 -21.30
C LEU A 93 -1.23 -13.91 -21.21
N LYS A 94 -1.93 -14.06 -22.34
CA LYS A 94 -3.31 -14.58 -22.39
C LYS A 94 -3.48 -15.94 -21.72
N TYR A 95 -2.47 -16.82 -21.74
CA TYR A 95 -2.51 -18.11 -21.03
C TYR A 95 -2.64 -17.94 -19.51
N ALA A 96 -2.00 -16.92 -18.93
CA ALA A 96 -2.16 -16.60 -17.52
C ALA A 96 -3.50 -15.89 -17.22
N MET A 97 -3.99 -15.09 -18.18
CA MET A 97 -5.21 -14.28 -17.99
C MET A 97 -6.50 -15.10 -17.91
N ILE A 98 -6.54 -16.29 -18.49
CA ILE A 98 -7.72 -17.17 -18.42
C ILE A 98 -7.82 -17.99 -17.14
N VAL A 99 -6.81 -17.93 -16.25
CA VAL A 99 -6.76 -18.72 -15.01
C VAL A 99 -7.19 -17.88 -13.82
N TYR A 100 -8.39 -18.16 -13.28
CA TYR A 100 -8.91 -17.44 -12.11
C TYR A 100 -8.20 -17.82 -10.80
N LYS A 101 -7.87 -19.12 -10.65
CA LYS A 101 -7.21 -19.65 -9.46
C LYS A 101 -5.82 -19.03 -9.31
N ARG A 102 -5.45 -18.66 -8.09
CA ARG A 102 -4.14 -18.05 -7.76
C ARG A 102 -3.05 -19.10 -7.66
N GLU A 103 -2.76 -19.78 -8.76
CA GLU A 103 -1.68 -20.76 -8.83
C GLU A 103 -0.32 -20.06 -8.83
N PRO A 104 0.68 -20.53 -8.07
CA PRO A 104 1.97 -19.84 -7.95
C PRO A 104 2.66 -19.57 -9.29
N ALA A 105 2.57 -20.51 -10.24
CA ALA A 105 3.13 -20.34 -11.58
C ALA A 105 2.50 -19.16 -12.33
N VAL A 106 1.18 -19.02 -12.26
CA VAL A 106 0.43 -17.92 -12.88
C VAL A 106 0.76 -16.60 -12.18
N GLU A 107 0.74 -16.56 -10.85
CA GLU A 107 1.10 -15.34 -10.10
C GLU A 107 2.53 -14.88 -10.42
N ASN A 108 3.48 -15.82 -10.59
CA ASN A 108 4.84 -15.49 -10.99
C ASN A 108 4.94 -14.90 -12.41
N VAL A 109 4.13 -15.39 -13.36
CA VAL A 109 4.05 -14.83 -14.71
C VAL A 109 3.44 -13.43 -14.70
N ILE A 110 2.36 -13.23 -13.96
CA ILE A 110 1.72 -11.91 -13.79
C ILE A 110 2.71 -10.91 -13.18
N GLU A 111 3.46 -11.34 -12.16
CA GLU A 111 4.52 -10.54 -11.53
C GLU A 111 5.66 -10.21 -12.49
N PHE A 112 6.10 -11.18 -13.29
CA PHE A 112 7.12 -10.97 -14.32
C PHE A 112 6.65 -9.98 -15.39
N ALA A 113 5.42 -10.13 -15.90
CA ALA A 113 4.87 -9.26 -16.92
C ALA A 113 4.75 -7.81 -16.43
N ALA A 114 4.27 -7.60 -15.19
CA ALA A 114 4.21 -6.27 -14.59
C ALA A 114 5.61 -5.65 -14.44
N LYS A 115 6.58 -6.41 -13.90
CA LYS A 115 7.96 -5.95 -13.75
C LYS A 115 8.64 -5.63 -15.08
N PHE A 116 8.37 -6.40 -16.12
CA PHE A 116 8.88 -6.11 -17.46
C PHE A 116 8.28 -4.80 -17.99
N ALA A 117 6.96 -4.64 -17.90
CA ALA A 117 6.27 -3.46 -18.40
C ALA A 117 6.70 -2.16 -17.72
N THR A 118 6.99 -2.19 -16.43
CA THR A 118 7.47 -1.00 -15.69
C THR A 118 8.99 -0.85 -15.69
N SER A 119 9.74 -1.77 -16.33
CA SER A 119 11.20 -1.69 -16.37
C SER A 119 11.76 -0.59 -17.27
N PHE A 120 10.90 0.04 -18.08
CA PHE A 120 11.25 1.12 -18.99
C PHE A 120 11.22 2.51 -18.35
N GLN A 121 10.72 2.61 -17.13
CA GLN A 121 10.67 3.88 -16.40
C GLN A 121 12.06 4.34 -16.01
N SER A 122 12.30 5.64 -16.17
CA SER A 122 13.49 6.31 -15.68
C SER A 122 13.55 6.24 -14.16
N PRO A 123 14.74 6.03 -13.55
CA PRO A 123 14.88 6.11 -12.10
C PRO A 123 14.44 7.50 -11.63
N PRO A 124 13.78 7.61 -10.45
CA PRO A 124 13.33 8.90 -9.94
C PRO A 124 14.53 9.84 -9.78
N LYS A 125 14.46 11.02 -10.42
CA LYS A 125 15.41 12.12 -10.16
C LYS A 125 15.27 12.48 -8.67
N PRO A 126 16.35 12.51 -7.87
CA PRO A 126 16.26 12.90 -6.47
C PRO A 126 15.80 14.36 -6.39
N GLU A 127 14.60 14.57 -5.84
CA GLU A 127 14.14 15.91 -5.48
C GLU A 127 14.94 16.41 -4.27
N GLY A 128 15.75 17.46 -4.47
CA GLY A 128 16.32 18.24 -3.38
C GLY A 128 17.83 18.08 -3.14
N GLU A 129 18.66 18.41 -4.13
CA GLU A 129 19.94 19.08 -3.85
C GLU A 129 19.95 20.35 -4.71
N ASP A 130 19.95 21.51 -4.05
CA ASP A 130 20.30 22.80 -4.65
C ASP A 130 21.71 22.65 -5.24
N GLN A 131 21.81 22.32 -6.53
CA GLN A 131 23.07 22.40 -7.24
C GLN A 131 23.34 23.88 -7.51
N GLN A 132 24.16 24.45 -6.62
CA GLN A 132 24.90 25.65 -6.91
C GLN A 132 25.64 25.46 -8.24
N GLU A 133 25.46 26.48 -9.09
CA GLU A 133 26.15 26.73 -10.35
C GLU A 133 27.64 26.39 -10.27
N GLU A 134 28.09 25.35 -10.97
CA GLU A 134 29.36 25.41 -11.70
C GLU A 134 29.14 24.82 -13.09
N GLN A 135 29.28 25.70 -14.08
CA GLN A 135 29.23 25.45 -15.51
C GLN A 135 30.38 24.51 -15.92
N GLU A 136 30.06 23.39 -16.58
CA GLU A 136 30.83 22.94 -17.73
C GLU A 136 29.83 22.49 -18.81
N GLU A 137 29.94 23.16 -19.96
CA GLU A 137 29.15 22.96 -21.17
C GLU A 137 29.46 21.58 -21.77
N GLU A 138 28.54 20.63 -21.62
CA GLU A 138 28.30 19.61 -22.64
C GLU A 138 26.84 19.75 -23.07
N GLU A 139 26.62 20.49 -24.15
CA GLU A 139 25.38 20.49 -24.93
C GLU A 139 25.19 19.09 -25.53
N GLU A 140 24.70 18.13 -24.74
CA GLU A 140 23.83 17.11 -25.29
C GLU A 140 22.43 17.73 -25.27
N GLU A 141 21.97 18.15 -26.45
CA GLU A 141 20.54 18.28 -26.73
C GLU A 141 19.91 16.90 -26.48
N GLU A 142 19.65 16.56 -25.21
CA GLU A 142 18.62 15.60 -24.85
C GLU A 142 17.33 16.28 -25.28
N ASP A 143 16.94 16.06 -26.53
CA ASP A 143 15.55 16.16 -26.96
C ASP A 143 14.71 15.69 -25.77
N GLU A 144 13.83 16.57 -25.27
CA GLU A 144 12.73 16.19 -24.40
C GLU A 144 11.82 15.24 -25.21
N GLU A 145 12.32 14.04 -25.53
CA GLU A 145 11.50 12.93 -25.97
C GLU A 145 10.51 12.75 -24.83
N GLU A 146 9.25 13.08 -25.11
CA GLU A 146 8.11 12.73 -24.29
C GLU A 146 8.41 11.38 -23.64
N ASP A 147 8.28 11.33 -22.32
CA ASP A 147 8.57 10.21 -21.42
C ASP A 147 7.59 9.04 -21.71
N ASP A 148 7.52 8.66 -22.97
CA ASP A 148 6.42 7.98 -23.61
C ASP A 148 6.81 6.52 -23.49
N HIS A 149 6.33 5.88 -22.43
CA HIS A 149 6.64 4.49 -22.13
C HIS A 149 5.84 3.58 -23.08
N PRO A 150 6.30 3.23 -24.30
CA PRO A 150 5.40 2.81 -25.37
C PRO A 150 4.85 1.42 -25.09
N PHE A 151 5.68 0.58 -24.43
CA PHE A 151 5.26 -0.74 -23.98
C PHE A 151 4.25 -0.68 -22.82
N LEU A 152 4.39 0.30 -21.92
CA LEU A 152 3.48 0.46 -20.79
C LEU A 152 2.11 0.95 -21.26
N SER A 153 2.08 1.94 -22.14
CA SER A 153 0.86 2.42 -22.80
C SER A 153 0.20 1.30 -23.61
N PHE A 154 0.98 0.54 -24.39
CA PHE A 154 0.50 -0.64 -25.11
C PHE A 154 -0.18 -1.67 -24.18
N ILE A 155 0.48 -2.05 -23.08
CA ILE A 155 -0.09 -3.07 -22.18
C ILE A 155 -1.36 -2.55 -21.49
N PHE A 156 -1.40 -1.29 -21.08
CA PHE A 156 -2.63 -0.72 -20.51
C PHE A 156 -3.78 -0.71 -21.53
N ASN A 157 -3.52 -0.32 -22.78
CA ASN A 157 -4.55 -0.33 -23.83
C ASN A 157 -5.14 -1.72 -24.06
N PHE A 158 -4.30 -2.75 -24.17
CA PHE A 158 -4.77 -4.14 -24.27
C PHE A 158 -5.63 -4.56 -23.05
N LEU A 159 -5.21 -4.18 -21.84
CA LEU A 159 -5.95 -4.50 -20.62
C LEU A 159 -7.31 -3.79 -20.56
N LEU A 160 -7.36 -2.53 -21.00
CA LEU A 160 -8.57 -1.74 -21.07
C LEU A 160 -9.55 -2.29 -22.10
N GLU A 161 -9.09 -2.75 -23.27
CA GLU A 161 -9.96 -3.46 -24.22
C GLU A 161 -10.52 -4.77 -23.64
N SER A 162 -9.73 -5.45 -22.82
CA SER A 162 -10.08 -6.75 -22.24
C SER A 162 -10.95 -6.65 -20.98
N HIS A 163 -11.13 -5.45 -20.40
CA HIS A 163 -11.72 -5.31 -19.07
C HIS A 163 -13.20 -5.72 -18.99
N LYS A 164 -13.93 -5.72 -20.12
CA LYS A 164 -15.34 -6.15 -20.24
C LYS A 164 -15.52 -7.61 -20.67
N ALA A 165 -14.46 -8.41 -20.70
CA ALA A 165 -14.55 -9.80 -21.14
C ALA A 165 -15.61 -10.61 -20.36
N ASN A 166 -16.30 -11.53 -21.05
CA ASN A 166 -17.31 -12.40 -20.45
C ASN A 166 -16.74 -13.27 -19.31
N SER A 167 -15.49 -13.72 -19.47
CA SER A 167 -14.79 -14.50 -18.45
C SER A 167 -14.44 -13.66 -17.23
N HIS A 168 -14.94 -14.07 -16.05
CA HIS A 168 -14.58 -13.47 -14.77
C HIS A 168 -13.09 -13.66 -14.43
N ALA A 169 -12.45 -14.71 -14.94
CA ALA A 169 -11.01 -14.93 -14.81
C ALA A 169 -10.23 -13.80 -15.50
N VAL A 170 -10.61 -13.47 -16.73
CA VAL A 170 -9.97 -12.40 -17.51
C VAL A 170 -10.18 -11.05 -16.83
N ARG A 171 -11.42 -10.74 -16.41
CA ARG A 171 -11.70 -9.47 -15.69
C ARG A 171 -10.89 -9.34 -14.40
N PHE A 172 -10.75 -10.41 -13.64
CA PHE A 172 -9.90 -10.45 -12.46
C PHE A 172 -8.43 -10.18 -12.81
N ARG A 173 -7.89 -10.86 -13.81
CA ARG A 173 -6.48 -10.73 -14.23
C ARG A 173 -6.19 -9.37 -14.83
N VAL A 174 -7.14 -8.77 -15.55
CA VAL A 174 -7.05 -7.39 -16.04
C VAL A 174 -6.89 -6.42 -14.88
N CYS A 175 -7.82 -6.45 -13.91
CA CYS A 175 -7.75 -5.55 -12.75
C CYS A 175 -6.48 -5.80 -11.93
N GLN A 176 -6.05 -7.06 -11.79
CA GLN A 176 -4.83 -7.43 -11.08
C GLN A 176 -3.57 -6.88 -11.76
N LEU A 177 -3.49 -6.96 -13.09
CA LEU A 177 -2.37 -6.41 -13.85
C LEU A 177 -2.36 -4.89 -13.76
N ILE A 178 -3.51 -4.21 -13.95
CA ILE A 178 -3.59 -2.76 -13.79
C ILE A 178 -3.12 -2.33 -12.38
N ASN A 179 -3.62 -2.99 -11.33
CA ASN A 179 -3.17 -2.76 -9.96
C ASN A 179 -1.64 -2.91 -9.81
N LYS A 180 -1.07 -4.01 -10.33
CA LYS A 180 0.37 -4.25 -10.25
C LYS A 180 1.20 -3.26 -11.05
N LEU A 181 0.73 -2.87 -12.23
CA LEU A 181 1.41 -1.88 -13.07
C LEU A 181 1.45 -0.55 -12.33
N LEU A 182 0.29 0.01 -11.95
CA LEU A 182 0.19 1.27 -11.21
C LEU A 182 0.98 1.24 -9.89
N GLY A 183 0.96 0.12 -9.16
CA GLY A 183 1.70 -0.05 -7.92
C GLY A 183 3.21 -0.23 -8.09
N SER A 184 3.68 -0.55 -9.30
CA SER A 184 5.11 -0.68 -9.61
C SER A 184 5.69 0.57 -10.27
N MET A 185 4.87 1.58 -10.56
CA MET A 185 5.35 2.86 -11.10
C MET A 185 5.99 3.71 -10.00
N SER A 186 7.00 4.52 -10.33
CA SER A 186 7.55 5.51 -9.38
C SER A 186 6.48 6.49 -8.89
N GLU A 187 6.72 7.16 -7.76
CA GLU A 187 5.76 8.10 -7.16
C GLU A 187 5.42 9.26 -8.13
N ASN A 188 6.44 9.72 -8.87
CA ASN A 188 6.37 10.81 -9.84
C ASN A 188 6.12 10.33 -11.29
N ALA A 189 5.83 9.04 -11.50
CA ALA A 189 5.56 8.53 -12.84
C ALA A 189 4.33 9.23 -13.43
N GLN A 190 4.50 9.77 -14.64
CA GLN A 190 3.42 10.37 -15.40
C GLN A 190 2.79 9.32 -16.33
N ILE A 191 1.49 9.45 -16.53
CA ILE A 191 0.72 8.72 -17.52
C ILE A 191 -0.06 9.79 -18.26
N ASP A 192 -0.15 9.65 -19.58
CA ASP A 192 -1.06 10.43 -20.42
C ASP A 192 -2.47 10.54 -19.79
N ASP A 193 -3.03 11.75 -19.80
CA ASP A 193 -4.30 12.07 -19.13
C ASP A 193 -5.47 11.25 -19.70
N ASP A 194 -5.54 11.05 -21.02
CA ASP A 194 -6.57 10.23 -21.65
C ASP A 194 -6.48 8.76 -21.20
N LEU A 195 -5.26 8.23 -21.11
CA LEU A 195 -5.02 6.89 -20.60
C LEU A 195 -5.38 6.78 -19.11
N PHE A 196 -5.04 7.78 -18.30
CA PHE A 196 -5.42 7.86 -16.89
C PHE A 196 -6.95 7.80 -16.72
N ASP A 197 -7.69 8.63 -17.44
CA ASP A 197 -9.15 8.70 -17.38
C ASP A 197 -9.79 7.37 -17.78
N ARG A 198 -9.27 6.73 -18.83
CA ARG A 198 -9.73 5.40 -19.25
C ARG A 198 -9.49 4.34 -18.18
N ILE A 199 -8.32 4.34 -17.54
CA ILE A 199 -8.00 3.43 -16.43
C ILE A 199 -8.96 3.64 -15.28
N HIS A 200 -9.15 4.90 -14.87
CA HIS A 200 -10.01 5.26 -13.76
C HIS A 200 -11.45 4.84 -14.01
N GLN A 201 -12.00 5.19 -15.17
CA GLN A 201 -13.35 4.81 -15.57
C GLN A 201 -13.52 3.29 -15.64
N ALA A 202 -12.56 2.57 -16.21
CA ALA A 202 -12.60 1.12 -16.27
C ALA A 202 -12.63 0.49 -14.87
N MET A 203 -11.83 1.00 -13.93
CA MET A 203 -11.79 0.48 -12.55
C MET A 203 -13.02 0.87 -11.73
N LEU A 204 -13.61 2.06 -11.94
CA LEU A 204 -14.89 2.43 -11.34
C LEU A 204 -16.01 1.48 -11.76
N ILE A 205 -16.03 1.03 -13.02
CA ILE A 205 -17.00 0.02 -13.45
C ILE A 205 -16.68 -1.36 -12.84
N ARG A 206 -15.40 -1.71 -12.66
CA ARG A 206 -14.99 -3.03 -12.12
C ARG A 206 -15.09 -3.12 -10.60
N VAL A 207 -15.11 -1.99 -9.88
CA VAL A 207 -15.32 -2.01 -8.43
C VAL A 207 -16.75 -2.41 -8.06
N THR A 208 -17.69 -2.40 -9.01
CA THR A 208 -19.07 -2.89 -8.84
C THR A 208 -19.30 -4.26 -9.50
N ASP A 209 -18.24 -4.98 -9.84
CA ASP A 209 -18.32 -6.29 -10.52
C ASP A 209 -19.08 -7.34 -9.70
N LYS A 210 -19.78 -8.25 -10.39
CA LYS A 210 -20.48 -9.39 -9.75
C LYS A 210 -19.54 -10.24 -8.87
N PHE A 211 -18.27 -10.39 -9.25
CA PHE A 211 -17.32 -11.25 -8.56
C PHE A 211 -16.45 -10.47 -7.55
N PRO A 212 -16.44 -10.86 -6.26
CA PRO A 212 -15.70 -10.13 -5.22
C PRO A 212 -14.22 -9.94 -5.51
N ASN A 213 -13.53 -10.96 -6.05
CA ASN A 213 -12.10 -10.85 -6.35
C ASN A 213 -11.79 -9.83 -7.46
N VAL A 214 -12.73 -9.60 -8.38
CA VAL A 214 -12.60 -8.53 -9.38
C VAL A 214 -12.72 -7.17 -8.70
N ARG A 215 -13.74 -6.99 -7.84
CA ARG A 215 -13.93 -5.77 -7.05
C ARG A 215 -12.72 -5.44 -6.17
N ILE A 216 -12.13 -6.44 -5.53
CA ILE A 216 -10.91 -6.29 -4.72
C ILE A 216 -9.76 -5.74 -5.57
N GLN A 217 -9.50 -6.32 -6.74
CA GLN A 217 -8.39 -5.83 -7.58
C GLN A 217 -8.67 -4.45 -8.16
N ALA A 218 -9.93 -4.14 -8.51
CA ALA A 218 -10.32 -2.81 -8.95
C ALA A 218 -10.13 -1.77 -7.84
N ALA A 219 -10.52 -2.08 -6.60
CA ALA A 219 -10.25 -1.21 -5.46
C ALA A 219 -8.74 -1.03 -5.23
N LEU A 220 -7.95 -2.11 -5.26
CA LEU A 220 -6.50 -1.97 -5.10
C LEU A 220 -5.87 -1.10 -6.22
N ALA A 221 -6.32 -1.26 -7.46
CA ALA A 221 -5.86 -0.46 -8.59
C ALA A 221 -6.15 1.05 -8.44
N MET A 222 -7.30 1.41 -7.86
CA MET A 222 -7.68 2.82 -7.69
C MET A 222 -7.03 3.48 -6.47
N THR A 223 -6.13 2.81 -5.74
CA THR A 223 -5.48 3.38 -4.55
C THR A 223 -4.77 4.71 -4.84
N ARG A 224 -4.02 4.77 -5.96
CA ARG A 224 -3.30 5.98 -6.41
C ARG A 224 -4.18 6.95 -7.21
N LEU A 225 -5.44 6.59 -7.50
CA LEU A 225 -6.39 7.38 -8.30
C LEU A 225 -7.41 8.13 -7.41
N GLN A 226 -7.05 8.38 -6.16
CA GLN A 226 -7.86 9.13 -5.22
C GLN A 226 -7.44 10.59 -5.26
N GLN A 227 -8.42 11.49 -5.19
CA GLN A 227 -8.21 12.93 -5.05
C GLN A 227 -8.85 13.40 -3.73
N PRO A 228 -8.15 13.28 -2.58
CA PRO A 228 -8.74 13.53 -1.26
C PRO A 228 -9.19 14.98 -1.03
N LYS A 229 -8.64 15.93 -1.79
CA LYS A 229 -9.01 17.34 -1.76
C LYS A 229 -10.26 17.64 -2.59
N ASP A 230 -10.64 16.75 -3.52
CA ASP A 230 -11.86 16.88 -4.30
C ASP A 230 -13.05 16.27 -3.54
N PRO A 231 -14.05 17.07 -3.13
CA PRO A 231 -15.24 16.56 -2.43
C PRO A 231 -16.05 15.57 -3.27
N ASP A 232 -15.97 15.66 -4.60
CA ASP A 232 -16.72 14.84 -5.55
C ASP A 232 -15.91 13.69 -6.14
N CYS A 233 -14.71 13.43 -5.58
CA CYS A 233 -13.83 12.36 -6.05
C CYS A 233 -14.57 11.01 -6.18
N PRO A 234 -14.71 10.46 -7.40
CA PRO A 234 -15.54 9.28 -7.65
C PRO A 234 -14.99 8.03 -6.97
N THR A 235 -13.67 7.90 -6.83
CA THR A 235 -13.04 6.78 -6.11
C THR A 235 -13.43 6.77 -4.63
N ILE A 236 -13.35 7.93 -3.97
CA ILE A 236 -13.68 8.05 -2.55
C ILE A 236 -15.17 7.79 -2.33
N ASN A 237 -16.03 8.30 -3.22
CA ASN A 237 -17.47 8.03 -3.20
C ASN A 237 -17.75 6.52 -3.30
N ALA A 238 -17.14 5.83 -4.26
CA ALA A 238 -17.28 4.39 -4.43
C ALA A 238 -16.79 3.62 -3.19
N TYR A 239 -15.65 4.00 -2.62
CA TYR A 239 -15.10 3.37 -1.42
C TYR A 239 -16.02 3.51 -0.21
N MET A 240 -16.56 4.69 0.05
CA MET A 240 -17.49 4.89 1.16
C MET A 240 -18.75 4.02 0.99
N LEU A 241 -19.28 3.92 -0.22
CA LEU A 241 -20.42 3.04 -0.53
C LEU A 241 -20.07 1.56 -0.31
N ILE A 242 -18.88 1.12 -0.74
CA ILE A 242 -18.43 -0.27 -0.56
C ILE A 242 -18.26 -0.62 0.92
N LEU A 243 -17.64 0.27 1.71
CA LEU A 243 -17.46 0.05 3.15
C LEU A 243 -18.79 -0.17 3.86
N GLU A 244 -19.86 0.52 3.45
CA GLU A 244 -21.16 0.39 4.09
C GLU A 244 -22.00 -0.77 3.54
N ASN A 245 -21.90 -1.07 2.24
CA ASN A 245 -22.91 -1.89 1.55
C ASN A 245 -22.40 -3.19 0.94
N ASP A 246 -21.09 -3.39 0.73
CA ASP A 246 -20.61 -4.61 0.07
C ASP A 246 -20.78 -5.83 0.98
N ALA A 247 -21.45 -6.87 0.47
CA ALA A 247 -21.71 -8.10 1.24
C ALA A 247 -20.43 -8.88 1.57
N ASN A 248 -19.39 -8.79 0.73
CA ASN A 248 -18.16 -9.54 0.90
C ASN A 248 -17.15 -8.79 1.77
N ALA A 249 -16.74 -9.44 2.87
CA ALA A 249 -15.85 -8.84 3.84
C ALA A 249 -14.44 -8.56 3.31
N GLU A 250 -13.92 -9.37 2.37
CA GLU A 250 -12.60 -9.12 1.77
C GLU A 250 -12.61 -7.89 0.86
N VAL A 251 -13.76 -7.58 0.24
CA VAL A 251 -13.91 -6.33 -0.54
C VAL A 251 -13.90 -5.12 0.40
N ARG A 252 -14.67 -5.17 1.49
CA ARG A 252 -14.64 -4.12 2.52
C ARG A 252 -13.24 -3.94 3.11
N ARG A 253 -12.56 -5.05 3.39
CA ARG A 253 -11.18 -5.05 3.90
C ARG A 253 -10.19 -4.43 2.91
N ALA A 254 -10.30 -4.75 1.62
CA ALA A 254 -9.46 -4.17 0.58
C ALA A 254 -9.65 -2.65 0.49
N VAL A 255 -10.90 -2.17 0.45
CA VAL A 255 -11.18 -0.73 0.45
C VAL A 255 -10.66 -0.05 1.70
N LEU A 256 -10.81 -0.69 2.87
CA LEU A 256 -10.32 -0.16 4.14
C LEU A 256 -8.79 0.06 4.15
N SER A 257 -8.02 -0.79 3.47
CA SER A 257 -6.58 -0.58 3.31
C SER A 257 -6.23 0.56 2.33
N CYS A 258 -7.09 0.81 1.34
CA CYS A 258 -6.83 1.76 0.25
C CYS A 258 -7.32 3.18 0.52
N ILE A 259 -8.45 3.33 1.22
CA ILE A 259 -9.13 4.62 1.35
C ILE A 259 -8.22 5.68 1.98
N ALA A 260 -8.17 6.85 1.33
CA ALA A 260 -7.48 8.01 1.84
C ALA A 260 -8.22 8.54 3.08
N MET A 261 -7.47 8.88 4.12
CA MET A 261 -8.03 9.37 5.37
C MET A 261 -8.34 10.87 5.23
N SER A 262 -9.59 11.24 5.54
CA SER A 262 -10.04 12.63 5.58
C SER A 262 -11.22 12.76 6.56
N PRO A 263 -11.63 13.98 6.95
CA PRO A 263 -12.82 14.18 7.79
C PRO A 263 -14.09 13.50 7.22
N ARG A 264 -14.18 13.40 5.89
CA ARG A 264 -15.29 12.76 5.18
C ARG A 264 -15.26 11.23 5.27
N THR A 265 -14.07 10.62 5.19
CA THR A 265 -13.93 9.15 5.18
C THR A 265 -13.81 8.56 6.58
N LEU A 266 -13.31 9.33 7.56
CA LEU A 266 -13.09 8.89 8.94
C LEU A 266 -14.34 8.27 9.59
N PRO A 267 -15.55 8.85 9.50
CA PRO A 267 -16.75 8.21 10.07
C PRO A 267 -17.05 6.83 9.47
N LYS A 268 -16.76 6.63 8.19
CA LYS A 268 -16.98 5.35 7.48
C LYS A 268 -15.97 4.30 7.94
N VAL A 269 -14.71 4.70 8.15
CA VAL A 269 -13.65 3.86 8.71
C VAL A 269 -13.94 3.49 10.16
N LEU A 270 -14.34 4.45 11.00
CA LEU A 270 -14.72 4.21 12.40
C LEU A 270 -15.84 3.18 12.50
N LYS A 271 -16.88 3.25 11.66
CA LYS A 271 -17.95 2.23 11.65
C LYS A 271 -17.42 0.81 11.38
N ARG A 272 -16.27 0.64 10.72
CA ARG A 272 -15.69 -0.68 10.45
C ARG A 272 -15.04 -1.34 11.67
N THR A 273 -14.82 -0.63 12.78
CA THR A 273 -14.45 -1.27 14.05
C THR A 273 -15.57 -2.14 14.62
N ARG A 274 -16.79 -2.03 14.09
CA ARG A 274 -17.97 -2.84 14.44
C ARG A 274 -18.43 -3.75 13.30
N ASP A 275 -17.56 -4.01 12.31
CA ASP A 275 -17.89 -4.90 11.21
C ASP A 275 -18.23 -6.32 11.70
N VAL A 276 -19.16 -6.99 11.01
CA VAL A 276 -19.57 -8.36 11.36
C VAL A 276 -18.39 -9.36 11.29
N LYS A 277 -17.37 -9.08 10.47
CA LYS A 277 -16.19 -9.94 10.35
C LYS A 277 -15.00 -9.39 11.13
N GLU A 278 -14.42 -10.27 11.94
CA GLU A 278 -13.25 -10.00 12.79
C GLU A 278 -12.09 -9.35 12.03
N ASN A 279 -11.73 -9.89 10.87
CA ASN A 279 -10.58 -9.43 10.12
C ASN A 279 -10.76 -8.00 9.57
N VAL A 280 -11.99 -7.55 9.33
CA VAL A 280 -12.30 -6.16 8.98
C VAL A 280 -12.17 -5.26 10.20
N ARG A 281 -12.71 -5.67 11.36
CA ARG A 281 -12.56 -4.92 12.63
C ARG A 281 -11.10 -4.74 13.00
N LYS A 282 -10.32 -5.82 12.95
CA LYS A 282 -8.88 -5.82 13.21
C LYS A 282 -8.15 -4.83 12.29
N LEU A 283 -8.43 -4.86 10.98
CA LEU A 283 -7.81 -3.91 10.05
C LEU A 283 -8.25 -2.47 10.31
N ALA A 284 -9.51 -2.24 10.71
CA ALA A 284 -9.99 -0.89 11.04
C ALA A 284 -9.17 -0.26 12.16
N PHE A 285 -8.92 -1.00 13.24
CA PHE A 285 -8.08 -0.53 14.34
C PHE A 285 -6.63 -0.27 13.89
N GLN A 286 -6.06 -1.10 13.01
CA GLN A 286 -4.73 -0.86 12.43
C GLN A 286 -4.70 0.42 11.60
N VAL A 287 -5.67 0.61 10.70
CA VAL A 287 -5.77 1.81 9.86
C VAL A 287 -5.93 3.07 10.70
N LEU A 288 -6.73 3.02 11.77
CA LEU A 288 -6.89 4.14 12.70
C LEU A 288 -5.58 4.44 13.46
N ALA A 289 -4.85 3.41 13.90
CA ALA A 289 -3.55 3.59 14.55
C ALA A 289 -2.50 4.23 13.62
N ASP A 290 -2.44 3.74 12.38
CA ASP A 290 -1.41 4.13 11.42
C ASP A 290 -1.71 5.52 10.80
N LYS A 291 -2.97 5.82 10.50
CA LYS A 291 -3.36 6.98 9.66
C LYS A 291 -4.10 8.10 10.40
N VAL A 292 -4.49 7.94 11.68
CA VAL A 292 -5.31 8.94 12.40
C VAL A 292 -4.62 9.42 13.66
N HIS A 293 -4.41 10.73 13.75
CA HIS A 293 -3.96 11.34 14.99
C HIS A 293 -5.09 11.34 16.04
N ILE A 294 -4.77 11.03 17.30
CA ILE A 294 -5.76 11.06 18.40
C ILE A 294 -6.56 12.39 18.51
N LYS A 295 -5.97 13.52 18.11
CA LYS A 295 -6.61 14.85 18.11
C LYS A 295 -7.73 14.97 17.07
N ALA A 296 -7.64 14.24 15.95
CA ALA A 296 -8.67 14.20 14.92
C ALA A 296 -9.94 13.44 15.37
N LEU A 297 -9.88 12.75 16.52
CA LEU A 297 -11.01 12.06 17.13
C LEU A 297 -11.60 12.93 18.25
N SER A 298 -12.92 13.03 18.28
CA SER A 298 -13.64 13.54 19.46
C SER A 298 -13.42 12.64 20.67
N ILE A 299 -13.60 13.18 21.88
CA ILE A 299 -13.51 12.41 23.13
C ILE A 299 -14.42 11.18 23.09
N ALA A 300 -15.68 11.36 22.69
CA ALA A 300 -16.64 10.25 22.56
C ALA A 300 -16.15 9.15 21.59
N GLN A 301 -15.51 9.51 20.47
CA GLN A 301 -14.93 8.53 19.55
C GLN A 301 -13.73 7.80 20.17
N ARG A 302 -12.86 8.49 20.90
CA ARG A 302 -11.70 7.87 21.58
C ARG A 302 -12.17 6.83 22.60
N VAL A 303 -13.10 7.22 23.48
CA VAL A 303 -13.70 6.33 24.48
C VAL A 303 -14.39 5.15 23.80
N SER A 304 -15.23 5.41 22.79
CA SER A 304 -15.93 4.36 22.06
C SER A 304 -14.97 3.37 21.38
N LEU A 305 -13.83 3.83 20.85
CA LEU A 305 -12.83 2.94 20.23
C LEU A 305 -12.18 2.02 21.25
N LEU A 306 -11.82 2.57 22.42
CA LEU A 306 -11.21 1.79 23.50
C LEU A 306 -12.19 0.78 24.09
N GLN A 307 -13.42 1.21 24.38
CA GLN A 307 -14.48 0.32 24.85
C GLN A 307 -14.70 -0.85 23.89
N GLN A 308 -14.89 -0.56 22.60
CA GLN A 308 -15.14 -1.59 21.59
C GLN A 308 -13.94 -2.49 21.37
N GLY A 309 -12.73 -1.92 21.35
CA GLY A 309 -11.51 -2.61 21.00
C GLY A 309 -10.99 -3.51 22.12
N LEU A 310 -10.93 -3.00 23.35
CA LEU A 310 -10.45 -3.74 24.52
C LEU A 310 -11.44 -4.83 24.95
N HIS A 311 -12.74 -4.64 24.68
CA HIS A 311 -13.80 -5.62 24.96
C HIS A 311 -14.27 -6.38 23.71
N ASP A 312 -13.53 -6.36 22.60
CA ASP A 312 -13.95 -7.12 21.41
C ASP A 312 -13.96 -8.61 21.74
N THR A 313 -14.99 -9.31 21.27
CA THR A 313 -15.11 -10.77 21.38
C THR A 313 -13.87 -11.53 20.90
N SER A 314 -13.17 -11.01 19.89
CA SER A 314 -11.97 -11.62 19.34
C SER A 314 -10.70 -11.12 20.03
N GLU A 315 -9.90 -12.06 20.51
CA GLU A 315 -8.57 -11.78 21.04
C GLU A 315 -7.65 -11.12 20.02
N ALA A 316 -7.78 -11.46 18.72
CA ALA A 316 -6.97 -10.88 17.67
C ALA A 316 -7.24 -9.38 17.48
N VAL A 317 -8.46 -8.92 17.76
CA VAL A 317 -8.84 -7.50 17.74
C VAL A 317 -8.31 -6.80 19.00
N ARG A 318 -8.58 -7.36 20.19
CA ARG A 318 -8.05 -6.83 21.47
C ARG A 318 -6.53 -6.64 21.41
N LYS A 319 -5.81 -7.66 20.90
CA LYS A 319 -4.36 -7.61 20.74
C LYS A 319 -3.90 -6.47 19.83
N VAL A 320 -4.62 -6.14 18.76
CA VAL A 320 -4.25 -5.03 17.88
C VAL A 320 -4.43 -3.68 18.58
N VAL A 321 -5.42 -3.55 19.45
CA VAL A 321 -5.61 -2.33 20.24
C VAL A 321 -4.43 -2.13 21.19
N CYS A 322 -4.03 -3.18 21.91
CA CYS A 322 -2.90 -3.12 22.85
C CYS A 322 -1.54 -2.98 22.15
N SER A 323 -1.33 -3.67 21.01
CA SER A 323 -0.01 -3.70 20.34
C SER A 323 0.17 -2.68 19.22
N ARG A 324 -0.87 -1.96 18.81
CA ARG A 324 -0.82 -0.96 17.73
C ARG A 324 -1.48 0.36 18.12
N LEU A 325 -2.78 0.37 18.43
CA LEU A 325 -3.52 1.61 18.64
C LEU A 325 -3.00 2.41 19.85
N LEU A 326 -2.92 1.76 21.02
CA LEU A 326 -2.46 2.41 22.25
C LEU A 326 -1.00 2.89 22.13
N PRO A 327 -0.04 2.08 21.66
CA PRO A 327 1.32 2.55 21.38
C PRO A 327 1.36 3.71 20.40
N ALA A 328 0.57 3.68 19.32
CA ALA A 328 0.53 4.77 18.34
C ALA A 328 -0.02 6.07 18.92
N TRP A 329 -1.01 5.99 19.82
CA TRP A 329 -1.53 7.16 20.53
C TRP A 329 -0.52 7.70 21.54
N LEU A 330 0.10 6.85 22.35
CA LEU A 330 1.13 7.25 23.31
C LEU A 330 2.35 7.87 22.63
N LEU A 331 2.81 7.31 21.50
CA LEU A 331 3.92 7.87 20.73
C LEU A 331 3.63 9.32 20.28
N ARG A 332 2.37 9.62 19.91
CA ARG A 332 1.95 10.98 19.54
C ARG A 332 1.73 11.91 20.73
N LEU A 333 1.90 11.40 21.94
CA LEU A 333 1.81 12.11 23.21
C LEU A 333 3.14 11.98 23.98
N ASP A 334 4.24 11.71 23.27
CA ASP A 334 5.60 11.60 23.83
C ASP A 334 5.72 10.59 25.00
N GLY A 335 4.91 9.52 24.94
CA GLY A 335 4.86 8.50 25.99
C GLY A 335 4.09 8.92 27.25
N ASN A 336 3.50 10.11 27.29
CA ASN A 336 2.80 10.65 28.44
C ASN A 336 1.41 10.02 28.63
N VAL A 337 1.33 9.12 29.61
CA VAL A 337 0.08 8.42 29.97
C VAL A 337 -0.95 9.39 30.58
N ILE A 338 -0.52 10.42 31.30
CA ILE A 338 -1.43 11.40 31.92
C ILE A 338 -2.10 12.26 30.84
N ASP A 339 -1.36 12.65 29.81
CA ASP A 339 -1.94 13.36 28.66
C ASP A 339 -2.94 12.51 27.88
N LEU A 340 -2.71 11.20 27.79
CA LEU A 340 -3.70 10.28 27.24
C LEU A 340 -4.96 10.27 28.11
N LEU A 341 -4.84 10.19 29.43
CA LEU A 341 -5.99 10.21 30.34
C LEU A 341 -6.79 11.51 30.24
N HIS A 342 -6.13 12.67 30.17
CA HIS A 342 -6.82 13.97 29.94
C HIS A 342 -7.64 13.99 28.64
N ARG A 343 -7.37 13.09 27.70
CA ARG A 343 -8.07 12.99 26.41
C ARG A 343 -9.22 11.98 26.40
N LEU A 344 -9.51 11.30 27.53
CA LEU A 344 -10.48 10.21 27.65
C LEU A 344 -11.69 10.51 28.54
N ASP A 345 -11.86 11.73 29.06
CA ASP A 345 -12.97 12.10 29.95
C ASP A 345 -13.13 11.09 31.12
N VAL A 346 -12.05 10.95 31.89
CA VAL A 346 -11.92 9.94 32.96
C VAL A 346 -13.02 10.09 34.02
N GLU A 347 -13.53 11.29 34.25
CA GLU A 347 -14.61 11.54 35.22
C GLU A 347 -15.89 10.76 34.86
N ASN A 348 -16.26 10.74 33.58
CA ASN A 348 -17.47 10.05 33.11
C ASN A 348 -17.19 8.63 32.61
N CYS A 349 -15.94 8.32 32.24
CA CYS A 349 -15.54 7.08 31.58
C CYS A 349 -14.46 6.30 32.36
N ALA A 350 -14.53 6.32 33.69
CA ALA A 350 -13.50 5.77 34.59
C ALA A 350 -13.15 4.29 34.31
N GLU A 351 -14.13 3.44 34.01
CA GLU A 351 -13.90 2.02 33.70
C GLU A 351 -13.05 1.86 32.43
N THR A 352 -13.37 2.61 31.37
CA THR A 352 -12.61 2.59 30.11
C THR A 352 -11.19 3.11 30.31
N ALA A 353 -11.02 4.16 31.12
CA ALA A 353 -9.71 4.68 31.47
C ALA A 353 -8.89 3.65 32.26
N MET A 354 -9.52 2.95 33.21
CA MET A 354 -8.89 1.88 34.00
C MET A 354 -8.43 0.72 33.12
N ASP A 355 -9.28 0.24 32.21
CA ASP A 355 -8.91 -0.86 31.31
C ASP A 355 -7.82 -0.45 30.31
N THR A 356 -7.83 0.81 29.89
CA THR A 356 -6.75 1.39 29.08
C THR A 356 -5.42 1.38 29.85
N LEU A 357 -5.43 1.78 31.12
CA LEU A 357 -4.23 1.74 31.97
C LEU A 357 -3.72 0.31 32.16
N LYS A 358 -4.61 -0.65 32.46
CA LYS A 358 -4.22 -2.07 32.57
C LYS A 358 -3.56 -2.56 31.28
N ALA A 359 -4.17 -2.27 30.13
CA ALA A 359 -3.64 -2.68 28.83
C ALA A 359 -2.27 -2.06 28.53
N ILE A 360 -2.05 -0.79 28.89
CA ILE A 360 -0.74 -0.13 28.75
C ILE A 360 0.28 -0.78 29.68
N PHE A 361 -0.06 -0.97 30.96
CA PHE A 361 0.85 -1.49 31.98
C PHE A 361 1.25 -2.95 31.73
N GLU A 362 0.38 -3.77 31.14
CA GLU A 362 0.73 -5.12 30.70
C GLU A 362 1.77 -5.14 29.57
N SER A 363 1.88 -4.05 28.80
CA SER A 363 2.74 -3.94 27.63
C SER A 363 4.02 -3.13 27.84
N MET A 364 4.14 -2.42 28.97
CA MET A 364 5.22 -1.47 29.26
C MET A 364 6.07 -1.95 30.45
N PRO A 365 7.42 -1.90 30.37
CA PRO A 365 8.29 -2.17 31.51
C PRO A 365 8.01 -1.24 32.69
N ALA A 366 8.21 -1.74 33.92
CA ALA A 366 7.93 -0.97 35.14
C ALA A 366 8.78 0.31 35.24
N GLU A 367 10.01 0.29 34.68
CA GLU A 367 10.94 1.41 34.69
C GLU A 367 10.44 2.60 33.85
N GLU A 368 9.79 2.33 32.70
CA GLU A 368 9.20 3.38 31.84
C GLU A 368 7.95 4.00 32.49
N LEU A 369 7.19 3.21 33.25
CA LEU A 369 6.06 3.71 34.03
C LEU A 369 6.49 4.63 35.18
N LEU A 370 7.65 4.37 35.78
CA LEU A 370 8.19 5.19 36.86
C LEU A 370 8.72 6.54 36.35
N GLN A 371 9.19 6.64 35.10
CA GLN A 371 9.56 7.92 34.49
C GLN A 371 8.34 8.81 34.27
N ASN A 372 7.19 8.24 33.88
CA ASN A 372 5.91 8.97 33.82
C ASN A 372 5.47 9.52 35.20
N ARG A 373 5.95 8.91 36.30
CA ARG A 373 5.67 9.37 37.67
C ARG A 373 6.39 10.68 38.01
N GLU A 374 7.49 11.01 37.34
CA GLU A 374 8.18 12.30 37.55
C GLU A 374 7.31 13.51 37.14
N GLN A 375 6.27 13.28 36.31
CA GLN A 375 5.27 14.29 35.95
C GLN A 375 4.12 14.41 36.95
N LEU A 376 4.01 13.48 37.91
CA LEU A 376 3.02 13.44 38.97
C LEU A 376 3.65 13.97 40.26
N ASP A 377 3.49 15.27 40.52
CA ASP A 377 3.90 15.87 41.80
C ASP A 377 3.06 15.33 42.97
N SER A 378 3.48 15.65 44.21
CA SER A 378 2.79 15.22 45.43
C SER A 378 1.31 15.65 45.53
N SER A 379 0.86 16.65 44.76
CA SER A 379 -0.53 17.10 44.70
C SER A 379 -1.40 16.26 43.76
N LYS A 380 -0.79 15.44 42.88
CA LYS A 380 -1.47 14.59 41.89
C LYS A 380 -1.49 13.10 42.26
N VAL A 381 -0.98 12.75 43.44
CA VAL A 381 -0.93 11.37 43.93
C VAL A 381 -1.75 11.22 45.21
N ILE A 382 -2.54 10.16 45.31
CA ILE A 382 -3.18 9.77 46.57
C ILE A 382 -2.27 8.75 47.25
N GLN A 383 -1.86 9.07 48.47
CA GLN A 383 -1.06 8.15 49.28
C GLN A 383 -1.96 7.00 49.73
N LEU A 384 -1.80 5.83 49.11
CA LEU A 384 -2.44 4.61 49.59
C LEU A 384 -1.70 4.14 50.84
N THR A 385 -2.35 4.22 51.99
CA THR A 385 -1.86 3.59 53.22
C THR A 385 -2.16 2.09 53.09
N LEU A 386 -1.11 1.29 52.94
CA LEU A 386 -1.19 -0.18 52.96
C LEU A 386 -1.33 -0.70 54.39
#